data_AF-A0A358F8F5-F1
#
_entry.id   AF-A0A358F8F5-F1
#
_cell.length_a   1.000
_cell.length_b   1.000
_cell.length_c   1.000
_cell.angle_alpha   90.00
_cell.angle_beta   90.00
_cell.angle_gamma   90.00
#
_symmetry.space_group_name_H-M   'P 1'
#
loop_
_entity.id
_entity.type
_entity.pdbx_description
1 polymer ?
#
loop_
_entity_poly.entity_id
_entity_poly.type
_entity_poly.pdbx_seq_one_letter_code
_entity_poly.pdbx_strand_id
1 'polypeptide(L)'
;MKKIIGKKYSIISVISKYSFVFIIAFALVMPFMFVSADPNCGGKDQKPCGVQIDGITNPIQGIDNLPQFIEWFINLVLIVGVPLLVLAIIYAGFLYVKAQGNSEELTVAHKTLLYTVIGGALLLGAFVIANAIGKTVEDIKSTT
;
A
#
# COMPACT_ATOMS: atom_id res chain seq x y z
N MET A 1 26.33 36.68 22.12
CA MET A 1 26.25 35.20 22.22
C MET A 1 24.84 34.61 22.09
N LYS A 2 23.73 35.31 22.44
CA LYS A 2 22.35 34.78 22.35
C LYS A 2 21.86 34.36 20.94
N LYS A 3 22.43 34.90 19.85
CA LYS A 3 21.93 34.68 18.47
C LYS A 3 22.23 33.28 17.89
N ILE A 4 23.29 32.61 18.38
CA ILE A 4 23.71 31.28 17.87
C ILE A 4 22.85 30.16 18.47
N ILE A 5 22.39 30.35 19.72
CA ILE A 5 21.54 29.41 20.46
C ILE A 5 20.18 29.23 19.73
N GLY A 6 19.56 30.32 19.26
CA GLY A 6 18.27 30.28 18.55
C GLY A 6 18.27 29.50 17.23
N LYS A 7 19.38 29.54 16.47
CA LYS A 7 19.50 28.85 15.18
C LYS A 7 19.56 27.33 15.34
N LYS A 8 20.14 26.84 16.46
CA LYS A 8 20.22 25.40 16.76
C LYS A 8 18.83 24.78 16.96
N TYR A 9 17.92 25.44 17.68
CA TYR A 9 16.58 24.88 17.94
C TYR A 9 15.68 24.86 16.71
N SER A 10 15.84 25.82 15.79
CA SER A 10 15.09 25.85 14.53
C SER A 10 15.43 24.63 13.65
N ILE A 11 16.72 24.29 13.52
CA ILE A 11 17.17 23.15 12.70
C ILE A 11 16.80 21.80 13.34
N ILE A 12 16.92 21.67 14.67
CA ILE A 12 16.57 20.43 15.38
C ILE A 12 15.06 20.12 15.27
N SER A 13 14.20 21.14 15.30
CA SER A 13 12.74 20.97 15.12
C SER A 13 12.34 20.54 13.71
N VAL A 14 13.14 20.90 12.71
CA VAL A 14 12.95 20.53 11.30
C VAL A 14 13.39 19.07 11.10
N ILE A 15 14.58 18.71 11.58
CA ILE A 15 15.13 17.35 11.47
C ILE A 15 14.22 16.32 12.17
N SER A 16 13.64 16.64 13.34
CA SER A 16 12.72 15.76 14.05
C SER A 16 11.43 15.46 13.26
N LYS A 17 10.86 16.46 12.57
CA LYS A 17 9.65 16.28 11.74
C LYS A 17 9.93 15.44 10.49
N TYR A 18 11.05 15.68 9.81
CA TYR A 18 11.43 14.90 8.62
C TYR A 18 11.97 13.50 8.96
N SER A 19 12.53 13.31 10.16
CA SER A 19 13.00 12.01 10.64
C SER A 19 11.84 11.03 10.87
N PHE A 20 10.69 11.49 11.37
CA PHE A 20 9.50 10.64 11.51
C PHE A 20 8.96 10.17 10.15
N VAL A 21 8.95 11.05 9.15
CA VAL A 21 8.59 10.71 7.77
C VAL A 21 9.60 9.74 7.15
N PHE A 22 10.90 9.91 7.43
CA PHE A 22 11.95 9.01 6.95
C PHE A 22 11.87 7.61 7.56
N ILE A 23 11.54 7.50 8.86
CA ILE A 23 11.34 6.21 9.54
C ILE A 23 10.10 5.49 9.00
N ILE A 24 9.01 6.21 8.73
CA ILE A 24 7.80 5.64 8.12
C ILE A 24 8.07 5.18 6.68
N ALA A 25 8.82 5.97 5.90
CA ALA A 25 9.24 5.58 4.56
C ALA A 25 10.16 4.35 4.59
N PHE A 26 11.11 4.30 5.53
CA PHE A 26 12.00 3.15 5.70
C PHE A 26 11.24 1.89 6.14
N ALA A 27 10.25 2.02 7.04
CA ALA A 27 9.40 0.91 7.49
C ALA A 27 8.45 0.39 6.39
N LEU A 28 7.98 1.25 5.48
CA LEU A 28 7.18 0.84 4.31
C LEU A 28 8.02 0.16 3.22
N VAL A 29 9.31 0.49 3.12
CA VAL A 29 10.24 -0.13 2.16
C VAL A 29 10.89 -1.42 2.72
N MET A 30 10.97 -1.56 4.05
CA MET A 30 11.55 -2.74 4.72
C MET A 30 10.90 -4.09 4.32
N PRO A 31 9.57 -4.24 4.18
CA PRO A 31 8.97 -5.49 3.74
C PRO A 31 9.29 -5.85 2.27
N PHE A 32 9.67 -4.87 1.43
CA PHE A 32 10.10 -5.14 0.05
C PHE A 32 11.50 -5.76 -0.05
N MET A 33 12.34 -5.61 0.98
CA MET A 33 13.71 -6.13 1.00
C MET A 33 13.81 -7.56 1.57
N PHE A 34 12.71 -8.12 2.10
CA PHE A 34 12.65 -9.47 2.67
C PHE A 34 11.69 -10.41 1.91
N VAL A 35 11.56 -10.25 0.58
CA VAL A 35 11.07 -11.35 -0.26
C VAL A 35 12.16 -12.41 -0.31
N SER A 36 12.07 -13.35 0.62
CA SER A 36 12.84 -14.60 0.59
C SER A 36 12.34 -15.43 -0.59
N ALA A 37 13.23 -15.76 -1.53
CA ALA A 37 13.00 -16.88 -2.44
C ALA A 37 12.94 -18.17 -1.61
N ASP A 38 11.90 -18.96 -1.81
CA ASP A 38 11.69 -20.26 -1.17
C ASP A 38 12.87 -21.21 -1.50
N PRO A 39 13.62 -21.76 -0.52
CA PRO A 39 14.77 -22.62 -0.78
C PRO A 39 14.35 -24.09 -0.92
N ASN A 40 13.23 -24.38 -1.59
CA ASN A 40 12.75 -25.76 -1.79
C ASN A 40 13.19 -26.38 -3.12
N CYS A 41 14.40 -26.05 -3.56
CA CYS A 41 15.13 -26.83 -4.57
C CYS A 41 16.35 -27.49 -3.90
N GLY A 42 16.11 -28.51 -3.07
CA GLY A 42 17.21 -29.24 -2.41
C GLY A 42 16.86 -30.28 -1.35
N GLY A 43 15.62 -30.78 -1.30
CA GLY A 43 15.17 -31.77 -0.31
C GLY A 43 14.91 -33.16 -0.90
N LYS A 44 15.08 -34.21 -0.08
CA LYS A 44 15.14 -35.65 -0.45
C LYS A 44 13.82 -36.32 -0.85
N ASP A 45 12.85 -35.58 -1.36
CA ASP A 45 11.61 -36.16 -1.91
C ASP A 45 11.60 -35.96 -3.43
N GLN A 46 12.02 -37.02 -4.12
CA GLN A 46 12.22 -37.05 -5.56
C GLN A 46 10.88 -36.85 -6.31
N LYS A 47 10.69 -35.70 -6.95
CA LYS A 47 9.96 -35.64 -8.22
C LYS A 47 10.99 -35.54 -9.34
N PRO A 48 11.02 -36.48 -10.31
CA PRO A 48 12.09 -36.57 -11.28
C PRO A 48 12.14 -35.34 -12.18
N CYS A 49 13.35 -34.81 -12.37
CA CYS A 49 13.70 -33.81 -13.36
C CYS A 49 13.68 -34.44 -14.77
N GLY A 50 12.47 -34.65 -15.29
CA GLY A 50 12.22 -34.69 -16.72
C GLY A 50 11.80 -33.29 -17.17
N VAL A 51 12.22 -32.87 -18.36
CA VAL A 51 11.66 -31.67 -19.00
C VAL A 51 10.18 -31.93 -19.25
N GLN A 52 9.33 -31.50 -18.31
CA GLN A 52 7.94 -31.24 -18.62
C GLN A 52 7.98 -30.02 -19.54
N ILE A 53 7.49 -30.14 -20.78
CA ILE A 53 7.06 -28.95 -21.51
C ILE A 53 5.73 -28.54 -20.85
N ASP A 54 5.84 -28.08 -19.60
CA ASP A 54 4.76 -27.40 -18.93
C ASP A 54 4.58 -26.10 -19.72
N GLY A 55 3.42 -25.97 -20.37
CA GLY A 55 3.04 -24.73 -21.02
C GLY A 55 3.30 -23.55 -20.08
N ILE A 56 3.72 -22.42 -20.65
CA ILE A 56 4.13 -21.17 -19.99
C ILE A 56 3.86 -21.19 -18.48
N THR A 57 4.86 -21.59 -17.68
CA THR A 57 4.78 -21.54 -16.22
C THR A 57 4.47 -20.11 -15.79
N ASN A 58 3.42 -19.93 -14.99
CA ASN A 58 3.05 -18.62 -14.49
C ASN A 58 4.27 -17.97 -13.80
N PRO A 59 4.77 -16.81 -14.27
CA PRO A 59 5.92 -16.14 -13.65
C PRO A 59 5.61 -15.66 -12.22
N ILE A 60 4.34 -15.66 -11.82
CA ILE A 60 3.91 -15.43 -10.44
C ILE A 60 3.79 -16.80 -9.75
N GLN A 61 4.85 -17.15 -9.01
CA GLN A 61 4.94 -18.43 -8.30
C GLN A 61 3.84 -18.53 -7.23
N GLY A 62 3.09 -19.64 -7.21
CA GLY A 62 2.07 -19.93 -6.19
C GLY A 62 0.65 -19.43 -6.50
N ILE A 63 0.37 -18.99 -7.73
CA ILE A 63 -0.97 -18.59 -8.17
C ILE A 63 -1.37 -19.43 -9.39
N ASP A 64 -2.20 -20.45 -9.16
CA ASP A 64 -2.56 -21.42 -10.20
C ASP A 64 -3.96 -21.17 -10.79
N ASN A 65 -4.74 -20.25 -10.18
CA ASN A 65 -6.13 -20.01 -10.55
C ASN A 65 -6.45 -18.51 -10.59
N LEU A 66 -7.41 -18.13 -11.44
CA LEU A 66 -7.88 -16.74 -11.56
C LEU A 66 -8.39 -16.13 -10.23
N PRO A 67 -9.13 -16.84 -9.36
CA PRO A 67 -9.56 -16.29 -8.07
C PRO A 67 -8.38 -15.94 -7.14
N GLN A 68 -7.37 -16.81 -7.06
CA GLN A 68 -6.16 -16.55 -6.27
C GLN A 68 -5.38 -15.34 -6.81
N PHE A 69 -5.36 -15.14 -8.12
CA PHE A 69 -4.75 -13.96 -8.73
C PHE A 69 -5.46 -12.67 -8.30
N ILE A 70 -6.80 -12.69 -8.32
CA ILE A 70 -7.62 -11.54 -7.91
C ILE A 70 -7.38 -11.21 -6.43
N GLU A 71 -7.36 -12.22 -5.55
CA GLU A 71 -7.08 -12.03 -4.12
C GLU A 71 -5.69 -11.45 -3.85
N TRP A 72 -4.68 -12.00 -4.52
CA TRP A 72 -3.31 -11.50 -4.40
C TRP A 72 -3.20 -10.04 -4.87
N PHE A 73 -3.83 -9.70 -5.99
CA PHE A 73 -3.83 -8.33 -6.52
C PHE A 73 -4.54 -7.36 -5.57
N ILE A 74 -5.70 -7.73 -5.03
CA ILE A 74 -6.42 -6.91 -4.04
C ILE A 74 -5.54 -6.68 -2.81
N ASN A 75 -4.90 -7.73 -2.27
CA ASN A 75 -4.03 -7.60 -1.10
C ASN A 75 -2.85 -6.67 -1.36
N LEU A 76 -2.24 -6.73 -2.56
CA LEU A 76 -1.19 -5.81 -2.97
C LEU A 76 -1.71 -4.36 -2.97
N VAL A 77 -2.85 -4.11 -3.61
CA VAL A 77 -3.46 -2.77 -3.68
C VAL A 77 -3.80 -2.25 -2.29
N LEU A 78 -4.31 -3.08 -1.38
CA LEU A 78 -4.62 -2.66 0.00
C LEU A 78 -3.36 -2.33 0.81
N ILE A 79 -2.30 -3.13 0.68
CA ILE A 79 -1.01 -2.90 1.35
C ILE A 79 -0.45 -1.52 1.03
N VAL A 80 -0.58 -1.06 -0.22
CA VAL A 80 -0.07 0.27 -0.63
C VAL A 80 -1.13 1.36 -0.46
N GLY A 81 -2.38 1.04 -0.76
CA GLY A 81 -3.49 1.98 -0.82
C GLY A 81 -3.92 2.49 0.55
N VAL A 82 -3.96 1.62 1.57
CA VAL A 82 -4.37 2.02 2.93
C VAL A 82 -3.39 3.03 3.55
N PRO A 83 -2.06 2.80 3.56
CA PRO A 83 -1.12 3.81 4.04
C PRO A 83 -1.17 5.12 3.25
N LEU A 84 -1.32 5.06 1.93
CA LEU A 84 -1.44 6.24 1.08
C LEU A 84 -2.68 7.07 1.44
N LEU A 85 -3.81 6.40 1.68
CA LEU A 85 -5.05 7.04 2.08
C LEU A 85 -4.92 7.75 3.43
N VAL A 86 -4.30 7.10 4.42
CA VAL A 86 -4.06 7.70 5.73
C VAL A 86 -3.20 8.95 5.60
N LEU A 87 -2.14 8.91 4.80
CA LEU A 87 -1.30 10.08 4.54
C LEU A 87 -2.08 11.22 3.87
N ALA A 88 -2.95 10.90 2.91
CA ALA A 88 -3.80 11.90 2.25
C ALA A 88 -4.76 12.59 3.23
N ILE A 89 -5.35 11.84 4.17
CA ILE A 89 -6.23 12.40 5.21
C ILE A 89 -5.45 13.32 6.14
N ILE A 90 -4.26 12.91 6.59
CA ILE A 90 -3.40 13.73 7.45
C ILE A 90 -2.99 15.02 6.72
N TYR A 91 -2.64 14.93 5.42
CA TYR A 91 -2.29 16.09 4.61
C TYR A 91 -3.46 17.06 4.45
N ALA A 92 -4.67 16.55 4.18
CA ALA A 92 -5.88 17.37 4.12
C ALA A 92 -6.12 18.10 5.46
N GLY A 93 -6.00 17.39 6.58
CA GLY A 93 -6.12 17.97 7.92
C GLY A 93 -5.09 19.06 8.21
N PHE A 94 -3.83 18.84 7.81
CA PHE A 94 -2.78 19.84 7.92
C PHE A 94 -3.10 21.11 7.10
N LEU A 95 -3.69 20.95 5.91
CA LEU A 95 -4.04 22.08 5.06
C LEU A 95 -5.14 22.97 5.68
N TYR A 96 -6.11 22.37 6.37
CA TYR A 96 -7.11 23.14 7.15
C TYR A 96 -6.47 23.95 8.29
N VAL A 97 -5.53 23.34 9.02
CA VAL A 97 -4.83 24.03 10.11
C VAL A 97 -3.96 25.16 9.57
N LYS A 98 -3.30 24.94 8.42
CA LYS A 98 -2.46 25.95 7.76
C LYS A 98 -3.27 27.14 7.28
N ALA A 99 -4.49 26.93 6.76
CA ALA A 99 -5.27 27.98 6.13
C ALA A 99 -5.63 29.15 7.05
N GLN A 100 -5.72 28.93 8.37
CA GLN A 100 -5.89 29.97 9.41
C GLN A 100 -6.98 31.03 9.12
N GLY A 101 -8.03 30.68 8.36
CA GLY A 101 -9.12 31.60 7.98
C GLY A 101 -8.96 32.30 6.63
N ASN A 102 -7.89 32.04 5.87
CA ASN A 102 -7.78 32.45 4.47
C ASN A 102 -8.78 31.63 3.61
N SER A 103 -9.74 32.32 3.00
CA SER A 103 -10.79 31.70 2.17
C SER A 103 -10.25 30.92 0.97
N GLU A 104 -9.12 31.34 0.41
CA GLU A 104 -8.51 30.68 -0.75
C GLU A 104 -7.88 29.34 -0.33
N GLU A 105 -7.05 29.34 0.72
CA GLU A 105 -6.42 28.12 1.23
C GLU A 105 -7.45 27.14 1.83
N LEU A 106 -8.53 27.64 2.44
CA LEU A 106 -9.65 26.81 2.90
C LEU A 106 -10.36 26.11 1.74
N THR A 107 -10.53 26.80 0.61
CA THR A 107 -11.13 26.19 -0.59
C THR A 107 -10.26 25.06 -1.12
N VAL A 108 -8.94 25.22 -1.07
CA VAL A 108 -8.01 24.14 -1.44
C VAL A 108 -8.14 22.96 -0.47
N ALA A 109 -8.17 23.22 0.85
CA ALA A 109 -8.35 22.19 1.88
C ALA A 109 -9.66 21.39 1.69
N HIS A 110 -10.76 22.06 1.37
CA HIS A 110 -12.03 21.42 1.02
C HIS A 110 -11.91 20.52 -0.20
N LYS A 111 -11.31 21.00 -1.29
CA LYS A 111 -11.11 20.19 -2.50
C LYS A 111 -10.22 18.98 -2.23
N THR A 112 -9.12 19.17 -1.51
CA THR A 112 -8.21 18.07 -1.15
C THR A 112 -8.95 17.01 -0.34
N LEU A 113 -9.71 17.40 0.68
CA LEU A 113 -10.49 16.46 1.49
C LEU A 113 -11.55 15.72 0.65
N LEU A 114 -12.26 16.41 -0.25
CA LEU A 114 -13.23 15.76 -1.14
C LEU A 114 -12.56 14.71 -2.03
N TYR A 115 -11.42 15.02 -2.64
CA TYR A 115 -10.68 14.05 -3.45
C TYR A 115 -10.15 12.88 -2.62
N THR A 116 -9.71 13.12 -1.38
CA THR A 116 -9.30 12.05 -0.47
C THR A 116 -10.47 11.13 -0.11
N VAL A 117 -11.66 11.69 0.17
CA VAL A 117 -12.87 10.90 0.47
C VAL A 117 -13.30 10.09 -0.75
N ILE A 118 -13.28 10.67 -1.95
CA ILE A 118 -13.59 9.96 -3.19
C ILE A 118 -12.59 8.83 -3.43
N GLY A 119 -11.29 9.08 -3.23
CA GLY A 119 -10.25 8.05 -3.34
C GLY A 119 -10.46 6.90 -2.35
N GLY A 120 -10.88 7.21 -1.11
CA GLY A 120 -11.23 6.20 -0.12
C GLY A 120 -12.47 5.40 -0.44
N ALA A 121 -13.52 6.08 -0.92
CA ALA A 121 -14.72 5.42 -1.38
C ALA A 121 -14.43 4.47 -2.56
N LEU A 122 -13.55 4.86 -3.48
CA LEU A 122 -13.12 3.99 -4.58
C LEU A 122 -12.31 2.79 -4.10
N LEU A 123 -11.39 2.98 -3.15
CA LEU A 123 -10.60 1.88 -2.58
C LEU A 123 -11.50 0.86 -1.88
N LEU A 124 -12.39 1.32 -1.01
CA LEU A 124 -13.34 0.46 -0.30
C LEU A 124 -14.36 -0.17 -1.27
N GLY A 125 -14.86 0.59 -2.24
CA GLY A 125 -15.81 0.11 -3.25
C GLY A 125 -15.22 -0.99 -4.12
N ALA A 126 -13.98 -0.81 -4.58
CA ALA A 126 -13.25 -1.82 -5.35
C ALA A 126 -13.06 -3.11 -4.53
N PHE A 127 -12.71 -3.00 -3.25
CA PHE A 127 -12.57 -4.15 -2.37
C PHE A 127 -13.87 -4.95 -2.24
N VAL A 128 -15.00 -4.27 -2.00
CA VAL A 128 -16.31 -4.92 -1.85
C VAL A 128 -16.73 -5.63 -3.15
N ILE A 129 -16.62 -4.95 -4.29
CA ILE A 129 -17.00 -5.51 -5.59
C ILE A 129 -16.13 -6.74 -5.91
N ALA A 130 -14.82 -6.64 -5.69
CA ALA A 130 -13.91 -7.72 -6.03
C ALA A 130 -14.15 -8.97 -5.16
N ASN A 131 -14.45 -8.80 -3.87
CA ASN A 131 -14.87 -9.91 -3.00
C ASN A 131 -16.20 -10.53 -3.45
N ALA A 132 -17.17 -9.70 -3.85
CA ALA A 132 -18.46 -10.20 -4.33
C ALA A 132 -18.30 -11.08 -5.59
N ILE A 133 -17.46 -10.65 -6.54
CA ILE A 133 -17.14 -11.41 -7.74
C ILE A 133 -16.38 -12.70 -7.38
N GLY A 134 -15.36 -12.62 -6.52
CA GLY A 134 -14.59 -13.78 -6.07
C GLY A 134 -15.47 -14.88 -5.48
N LYS A 135 -16.36 -14.52 -4.55
CA LYS A 135 -17.34 -15.46 -3.96
C LYS A 135 -18.26 -16.08 -5.00
N THR A 136 -18.77 -15.29 -5.94
CA THR A 136 -19.65 -15.80 -7.00
C THR A 136 -18.94 -16.82 -7.89
N VAL A 137 -17.66 -16.58 -8.20
CA VAL A 137 -16.86 -17.52 -9.02
C VAL A 137 -16.57 -18.81 -8.24
N GLU A 138 -16.31 -18.71 -6.94
CA GLU A 138 -16.05 -19.87 -6.09
C GLU A 138 -17.30 -20.75 -5.91
N ASP A 139 -18.47 -20.14 -5.72
CA ASP A 139 -19.75 -20.85 -5.63
C ASP A 139 -20.03 -21.70 -6.88
N ILE A 140 -19.78 -21.14 -8.07
CA ILE A 140 -19.95 -21.86 -9.35
C ILE A 140 -18.95 -23.01 -9.47
N LYS A 141 -17.70 -22.81 -9.06
CA LYS A 141 -16.65 -23.83 -9.10
C LYS A 141 -16.96 -25.02 -8.17
N SER A 142 -17.62 -24.78 -7.04
CA SER A 142 -17.96 -25.84 -6.06
C SER A 142 -19.14 -26.74 -6.46
N THR A 143 -19.96 -26.28 -7.43
CA THR A 143 -21.20 -26.98 -7.84
C THR A 143 -20.98 -27.95 -9.01
N THR A 144 -19.80 -27.92 -9.67
CA THR A 144 -19.42 -28.86 -10.75
C THR A 144 -18.41 -29.88 -10.24
#